data_AF-A0A849VML6-F1
#
_entry.id   AF-A0A849VML6-F1
#
_cell.length_a   1.000
_cell.length_b   1.000
_cell.length_c   1.000
_cell.angle_alpha   90.00
_cell.angle_beta   90.00
_cell.angle_gamma   90.00
#
_symmetry.space_group_name_H-M   'P 1'
#
loop_
_entity.id
_entity.type
_entity.pdbx_description
1 polymer ?
#
loop_
_entity_poly.entity_id
_entity_poly.type
_entity_poly.pdbx_seq_one_letter_code
_entity_poly.pdbx_strand_id
1 'polypeptide(L)'
;MRQPYKAAHATFSDYGESQWGTLDSWKSAIHSLVVRGTDDDLTDALRNPATIELFYGFDLIGASRTQALNNDSGFRDHQAMLVAHAIEALASAVGVARVNNPEAPDHYPPEQHTSDQLIDLINPIVRAEFPNPFPNEFGLSLKAGVANLRAVFAIYQQYRTLQMLRIGNGSSVLEIGAGLGRTVYYCHQSGVKDYTIIDLPMTNLAQGYFLGRTLGAENVCLFGEDYRPGAVRILPPACLSDVKADVVVNVDSLTEMDRSAADTYVKHALETAKVPVNQSRGEQLHG
;
A
#
# COMPACT_ATOMS: atom_id res chain seq x y z
N MET A 1 4.77 -1.68 -18.89
CA MET A 1 3.47 -2.00 -18.26
C MET A 1 2.70 -3.13 -18.93
N ARG A 2 2.30 -3.06 -20.22
CA ARG A 2 1.47 -4.11 -20.88
C ARG A 2 2.12 -5.49 -20.91
N GLN A 3 3.37 -5.58 -21.37
CA GLN A 3 4.07 -6.86 -21.49
C GLN A 3 4.30 -7.54 -20.13
N PRO A 4 4.82 -6.83 -19.10
CA PRO A 4 4.90 -7.40 -17.76
C PRO A 4 3.56 -7.88 -17.20
N TYR A 5 2.48 -7.12 -17.40
CA TYR A 5 1.14 -7.55 -17.00
C TYR A 5 0.72 -8.84 -17.69
N LYS A 6 0.86 -8.93 -19.01
CA LYS A 6 0.48 -10.13 -19.78
C LYS A 6 1.29 -11.35 -19.34
N ALA A 7 2.58 -11.18 -19.11
CA ALA A 7 3.45 -12.25 -18.61
C ALA A 7 3.04 -12.70 -17.20
N ALA A 8 2.78 -11.76 -16.28
CA ALA A 8 2.34 -12.06 -14.92
C ALA A 8 0.95 -12.71 -14.89
N HIS A 9 0.04 -12.25 -15.74
CA HIS A 9 -1.30 -12.83 -15.85
C HIS A 9 -1.26 -14.24 -16.43
N ALA A 10 -0.31 -14.56 -17.32
CA ALA A 10 -0.17 -15.90 -17.88
C ALA A 10 0.31 -16.94 -16.85
N THR A 11 0.91 -16.51 -15.74
CA THR A 11 1.34 -17.40 -14.65
C THR A 11 0.32 -17.53 -13.53
N PHE A 12 -0.74 -16.71 -13.54
CA PHE A 12 -1.79 -16.75 -12.53
C PHE A 12 -2.82 -17.85 -12.88
N SER A 13 -3.08 -18.75 -11.94
CA SER A 13 -3.99 -19.88 -12.15
C SER A 13 -5.46 -19.50 -11.89
N ASP A 14 -5.78 -19.16 -10.64
CA ASP A 14 -7.12 -18.87 -10.18
C ASP A 14 -7.10 -18.18 -8.80
N TYR A 15 -8.27 -17.72 -8.36
CA TYR A 15 -8.46 -17.02 -7.09
C TYR A 15 -8.86 -17.94 -5.93
N GLY A 16 -9.15 -19.23 -6.17
CA GLY A 16 -9.82 -20.10 -5.19
C GLY A 16 -11.08 -19.46 -4.61
N GLU A 17 -11.24 -19.51 -3.29
CA GLU A 17 -12.33 -18.86 -2.55
C GLU A 17 -12.05 -17.37 -2.21
N SER A 18 -10.99 -16.78 -2.77
CA SER A 18 -10.63 -15.38 -2.49
C SER A 18 -11.69 -14.38 -2.96
N GLN A 19 -12.00 -13.39 -2.12
CA GLN A 19 -12.83 -12.24 -2.51
C GLN A 19 -12.26 -11.46 -3.72
N TRP A 20 -10.94 -11.55 -3.96
CA TRP A 20 -10.29 -10.87 -5.06
C TRP A 20 -10.80 -11.31 -6.44
N GLY A 21 -11.35 -12.53 -6.58
CA GLY A 21 -12.00 -12.95 -7.82
C GLY A 21 -13.19 -12.07 -8.18
N THR A 22 -13.98 -11.65 -7.19
CA THR A 22 -15.09 -10.70 -7.38
C THR A 22 -14.56 -9.30 -7.66
N LEU A 23 -13.59 -8.83 -6.87
CA LEU A 23 -13.04 -7.47 -6.98
C LEU A 23 -12.28 -7.24 -8.30
N ASP A 24 -11.67 -8.27 -8.87
CA ASP A 24 -10.98 -8.17 -10.16
C ASP A 24 -11.96 -8.13 -11.34
N SER A 25 -13.14 -8.76 -11.20
CA SER A 25 -14.19 -8.68 -12.24
C SER A 25 -14.65 -7.23 -12.51
N TRP A 26 -14.60 -6.37 -11.48
CA TRP A 26 -14.92 -4.94 -11.60
C TRP A 26 -13.83 -4.15 -12.35
N LYS A 27 -12.65 -4.76 -12.55
CA LYS A 27 -11.50 -4.24 -13.30
C LYS A 27 -11.43 -4.79 -14.73
N SER A 28 -12.47 -5.44 -15.21
CA SER A 28 -12.54 -6.04 -16.56
C SER A 28 -12.31 -5.03 -17.71
N ALA A 29 -12.72 -3.78 -17.54
CA ALA A 29 -12.49 -2.72 -18.53
C ALA A 29 -10.99 -2.43 -18.70
N ILE A 30 -10.25 -2.25 -17.59
CA ILE A 30 -8.81 -2.00 -17.64
C ILE A 30 -8.04 -3.24 -18.08
N HIS A 31 -8.47 -4.44 -17.68
CA HIS A 31 -7.94 -5.70 -18.24
C HIS A 31 -8.05 -5.71 -19.77
N SER A 32 -9.22 -5.40 -20.31
CA SER A 32 -9.46 -5.36 -21.76
C SER A 32 -8.58 -4.34 -22.46
N LEU A 33 -8.39 -3.15 -21.86
CA LEU A 33 -7.46 -2.14 -22.37
C LEU A 33 -6.02 -2.68 -22.42
N VAL A 34 -5.53 -3.32 -21.35
CA VAL A 34 -4.18 -3.88 -21.31
C VAL A 34 -4.00 -5.02 -22.31
N VAL A 35 -5.02 -5.86 -22.54
CA VAL A 35 -4.90 -6.99 -23.46
C VAL A 35 -5.01 -6.54 -24.92
N ARG A 36 -6.01 -5.70 -25.23
CA ARG A 36 -6.45 -5.41 -26.61
C ARG A 36 -6.31 -3.95 -27.05
N GLY A 37 -6.22 -3.00 -26.11
CA GLY A 37 -6.10 -1.56 -26.41
C GLY A 37 -4.69 -1.14 -26.85
N THR A 38 -4.46 0.17 -26.93
CA THR A 38 -3.15 0.75 -27.25
C THR A 38 -2.33 1.09 -25.99
N ASP A 39 -1.06 1.50 -26.15
CA ASP A 39 -0.26 2.04 -25.05
C ASP A 39 -0.76 3.42 -24.58
N ASP A 40 -1.29 4.22 -25.50
CA ASP A 40 -1.83 5.55 -25.20
C ASP A 40 -3.11 5.43 -24.36
N ASP A 41 -4.07 4.59 -24.76
CA ASP A 41 -5.32 4.37 -24.01
C ASP A 41 -5.04 3.87 -22.59
N LEU A 42 -4.09 2.95 -22.45
CA LEU A 42 -3.68 2.44 -21.15
C LEU A 42 -3.02 3.54 -20.32
N THR A 43 -2.15 4.33 -20.93
CA THR A 43 -1.47 5.42 -20.23
C THR A 43 -2.48 6.45 -19.71
N ASP A 44 -3.47 6.81 -20.51
CA ASP A 44 -4.51 7.75 -20.10
C ASP A 44 -5.36 7.20 -18.94
N ALA A 45 -5.74 5.92 -19.01
CA ALA A 45 -6.44 5.24 -17.93
C ALA A 45 -5.63 5.20 -16.62
N LEU A 46 -4.32 4.90 -16.71
CA LEU A 46 -3.42 4.87 -15.55
C LEU A 46 -3.13 6.27 -14.99
N ARG A 47 -3.16 7.32 -15.83
CA ARG A 47 -2.95 8.71 -15.40
C ARG A 47 -4.10 9.25 -14.56
N ASN A 48 -5.32 8.75 -14.78
CA ASN A 48 -6.52 9.24 -14.10
C ASN A 48 -7.36 8.08 -13.52
N PRO A 49 -6.84 7.38 -12.49
CA PRO A 49 -7.54 6.26 -11.87
C PRO A 49 -8.86 6.66 -11.20
N ALA A 50 -9.09 7.96 -10.95
CA ALA A 50 -10.36 8.48 -10.43
C ALA A 50 -11.54 8.37 -11.42
N THR A 51 -11.30 7.91 -12.65
CA THR A 51 -12.36 7.70 -13.67
C THR A 51 -12.68 6.22 -13.91
N ILE A 52 -11.96 5.31 -13.25
CA ILE A 52 -12.11 3.86 -13.36
C ILE A 52 -12.01 3.19 -11.98
N GLU A 53 -12.17 1.87 -11.90
CA GLU A 53 -12.11 1.12 -10.63
C GLU A 53 -10.79 0.35 -10.44
N LEU A 54 -9.70 0.86 -11.03
CA LEU A 54 -8.40 0.18 -11.01
C LEU A 54 -7.89 -0.07 -9.58
N PHE A 55 -8.06 0.88 -8.65
CA PHE A 55 -7.58 0.72 -7.28
C PHE A 55 -8.62 0.17 -6.31
N TYR A 56 -9.80 -0.20 -6.81
CA TYR A 56 -10.88 -0.70 -5.98
C TYR A 56 -10.46 -1.95 -5.20
N GLY A 57 -10.66 -1.92 -3.89
CA GLY A 57 -10.27 -2.97 -2.95
C GLY A 57 -8.99 -2.65 -2.16
N PHE A 58 -8.01 -1.96 -2.75
CA PHE A 58 -6.70 -1.74 -2.11
C PHE A 58 -6.29 -0.27 -1.91
N ASP A 59 -6.90 0.69 -2.60
CA ASP A 59 -6.68 2.13 -2.35
C ASP A 59 -8.00 2.92 -2.37
N LEU A 60 -7.93 4.24 -2.20
CA LEU A 60 -9.08 5.13 -2.02
C LEU A 60 -9.39 6.01 -3.23
N ILE A 61 -8.69 5.83 -4.36
CA ILE A 61 -8.95 6.55 -5.61
C ILE A 61 -9.69 5.63 -6.58
N GLY A 62 -10.85 6.05 -7.06
CA GLY A 62 -11.66 5.29 -8.01
C GLY A 62 -12.95 6.03 -8.36
N ALA A 63 -13.57 5.69 -9.48
CA ALA A 63 -14.74 6.40 -10.02
C ALA A 63 -15.89 6.54 -9.02
N SER A 64 -16.35 5.43 -8.46
CA SER A 64 -17.43 5.38 -7.47
C SER A 64 -17.07 6.17 -6.20
N ARG A 65 -15.83 6.06 -5.73
CA ARG A 65 -15.36 6.75 -4.53
C ARG A 65 -15.27 8.26 -4.74
N THR A 66 -14.74 8.70 -5.88
CA THR A 66 -14.71 10.12 -6.29
C THR A 66 -16.12 10.68 -6.41
N GLN A 67 -17.05 9.93 -7.00
CA GLN A 67 -18.46 10.34 -7.09
C GLN A 67 -19.09 10.50 -5.70
N ALA A 68 -18.90 9.53 -4.80
CA ALA A 68 -19.42 9.59 -3.44
C ALA A 68 -18.88 10.81 -2.67
N LEU A 69 -17.58 11.07 -2.76
CA LEU A 69 -16.94 12.21 -2.09
C LEU A 69 -17.39 13.56 -2.65
N ASN A 70 -17.66 13.65 -3.95
CA ASN A 70 -18.17 14.89 -4.54
C ASN A 70 -19.62 15.19 -4.13
N ASN A 71 -20.43 14.16 -3.90
CA ASN A 71 -21.86 14.30 -3.69
C ASN A 71 -22.27 14.36 -2.20
N ASP A 72 -21.43 13.89 -1.28
CA ASP A 72 -21.76 13.79 0.14
C ASP A 72 -20.72 14.50 1.02
N SER A 73 -21.09 15.68 1.55
CA SER A 73 -20.25 16.44 2.47
C SER A 73 -20.03 15.74 3.80
N GLY A 74 -21.03 15.03 4.34
CA GLY A 74 -20.89 14.30 5.59
C GLY A 74 -19.91 13.15 5.46
N PHE A 75 -19.92 12.46 4.32
CA PHE A 75 -18.92 11.45 4.00
C PHE A 75 -17.51 12.05 3.92
N ARG A 76 -17.34 13.23 3.28
CA ARG A 76 -16.04 13.92 3.25
C ARG A 76 -15.54 14.28 4.65
N ASP A 77 -16.39 14.88 5.48
CA ASP A 77 -16.02 15.30 6.83
C ASP A 77 -15.63 14.09 7.69
N HIS A 78 -16.38 12.99 7.58
CA HIS A 78 -16.04 11.74 8.24
C HIS A 78 -14.67 11.20 7.81
N GLN A 79 -14.36 11.20 6.51
CA GLN A 79 -13.04 10.78 6.02
C GLN A 79 -11.92 11.69 6.54
N ALA A 80 -12.12 13.01 6.56
CA ALA A 80 -11.14 13.95 7.10
C ALA A 80 -10.87 13.71 8.59
N MET A 81 -11.90 13.44 9.39
CA MET A 81 -11.75 13.08 10.81
C MET A 81 -10.95 11.79 11.00
N LEU A 82 -11.22 10.75 10.19
CA LEU A 82 -10.47 9.50 10.25
C LEU A 82 -8.98 9.71 9.93
N VAL A 83 -8.68 10.54 8.93
CA VAL A 83 -7.29 10.88 8.59
C VAL A 83 -6.62 11.65 9.73
N ALA A 84 -7.29 12.66 10.30
CA ALA A 84 -6.75 13.44 11.41
C ALA A 84 -6.42 12.54 12.63
N HIS A 85 -7.35 11.67 13.04
CA HIS A 85 -7.11 10.70 14.12
C HIS A 85 -5.99 9.71 13.78
N ALA A 86 -5.86 9.28 12.51
CA ALA A 86 -4.76 8.40 12.11
C ALA A 86 -3.40 9.10 12.20
N ILE A 87 -3.33 10.41 11.93
CA ILE A 87 -2.11 11.22 12.09
C ILE A 87 -1.75 11.33 13.58
N GLU A 88 -2.73 11.58 14.45
CA GLU A 88 -2.54 11.58 15.91
C GLU A 88 -2.02 10.21 16.41
N ALA A 89 -2.64 9.12 15.96
CA ALA A 89 -2.20 7.78 16.30
C ALA A 89 -0.78 7.47 15.80
N LEU A 90 -0.43 7.92 14.59
CA LEU A 90 0.92 7.81 14.05
C LEU A 90 1.91 8.62 14.89
N ALA A 91 1.58 9.86 15.26
CA ALA A 91 2.40 10.72 16.11
C ALA A 91 2.69 10.06 17.46
N SER A 92 1.68 9.46 18.09
CA SER A 92 1.87 8.69 19.32
C SER A 92 2.72 7.45 19.10
N ALA A 93 2.51 6.72 18.01
CA ALA A 93 3.25 5.50 17.71
C ALA A 93 4.74 5.75 17.46
N VAL A 94 5.11 6.88 16.85
CA VAL A 94 6.52 7.26 16.63
C VAL A 94 7.13 7.99 17.83
N GLY A 95 6.32 8.29 18.87
CA GLY A 95 6.76 8.86 20.13
C GLY A 95 6.88 10.38 20.17
N VAL A 96 6.24 11.11 19.25
CA VAL A 96 6.27 12.59 19.21
C VAL A 96 5.05 13.26 19.84
N ALA A 97 3.99 12.50 20.09
CA ALA A 97 2.81 12.95 20.83
C ALA A 97 2.49 11.96 21.95
N ARG A 98 1.93 12.45 23.06
CA ARG A 98 1.51 11.59 24.16
C ARG A 98 0.20 10.88 23.83
N VAL A 99 0.06 9.65 24.31
CA VAL A 99 -1.24 8.97 24.32
C VAL A 99 -2.09 9.60 25.41
N ASN A 100 -3.33 9.97 25.09
CA ASN A 100 -4.27 10.49 26.07
C ASN A 100 -4.61 9.42 27.11
N ASN A 101 -4.56 9.76 28.41
CA ASN A 101 -4.98 8.88 29.49
C ASN A 101 -6.40 9.25 29.94
N PRO A 102 -7.43 8.51 29.50
CA PRO A 102 -8.82 8.84 29.83
C PRO A 102 -9.12 8.70 31.33
N GLU A 103 -8.32 7.97 32.10
CA GLU A 103 -8.51 7.75 33.54
C GLU A 103 -7.97 8.90 34.41
N ALA A 104 -7.24 9.86 33.84
CA ALA A 104 -6.68 11.00 34.57
C ALA A 104 -6.60 12.29 33.73
N PRO A 105 -7.74 12.77 33.17
CA PRO A 105 -7.75 13.88 32.21
C PRO A 105 -7.22 15.20 32.80
N ASP A 106 -7.43 15.43 34.09
CA ASP A 106 -6.99 16.67 34.77
C ASP A 106 -5.50 16.68 35.09
N HIS A 107 -4.87 15.51 35.20
CA HIS A 107 -3.44 15.39 35.53
C HIS A 107 -2.57 15.40 34.27
N TYR A 108 -3.12 14.93 33.15
CA TYR A 108 -2.44 14.85 31.86
C TYR A 108 -3.36 15.37 30.77
N PRO A 109 -3.57 16.70 30.69
CA PRO A 109 -4.45 17.27 29.67
C PRO A 109 -3.94 16.91 28.25
N PRO A 110 -4.83 16.65 27.29
CA PRO A 110 -4.44 16.34 25.92
C PRO A 110 -3.61 17.48 25.31
N GLU A 111 -2.52 17.12 24.65
CA GLU A 111 -1.77 18.07 23.84
C GLU A 111 -2.60 18.42 22.59
N GLN A 112 -2.79 19.71 22.34
CA GLN A 112 -3.51 20.17 21.15
C GLN A 112 -2.54 20.50 20.04
N HIS A 113 -2.60 19.72 18.96
CA HIS A 113 -1.83 19.95 17.74
C HIS A 113 -2.77 19.93 16.54
N THR A 114 -2.50 20.81 15.58
CA THR A 114 -3.05 20.66 14.23
C THR A 114 -2.37 19.49 13.52
N SER A 115 -3.02 18.92 12.51
CA SER A 115 -2.43 17.85 11.72
C SER A 115 -1.11 18.27 11.03
N ASP A 116 -0.99 19.52 10.57
CA ASP A 116 0.29 20.03 10.04
C ASP A 116 1.41 20.02 11.09
N GLN A 117 1.13 20.46 12.32
CA GLN A 117 2.12 20.43 13.40
C GLN A 117 2.54 19.00 13.74
N LEU A 118 1.61 18.05 13.74
CA LEU A 118 1.94 16.63 13.96
C LEU A 118 2.81 16.08 12.84
N ILE A 119 2.52 16.40 11.57
CA ILE A 119 3.37 16.00 10.44
C ILE A 119 4.77 16.60 10.56
N ASP A 120 4.90 17.88 10.93
CA ASP A 120 6.19 18.53 11.15
C ASP A 120 7.01 17.82 12.25
N LEU A 121 6.36 17.32 13.30
CA LEU A 121 6.99 16.54 14.37
C LEU A 121 7.34 15.10 13.96
N ILE A 122 6.51 14.46 13.13
CA ILE A 122 6.72 13.08 12.65
C ILE A 122 7.88 13.01 11.65
N ASN A 123 7.98 14.00 10.77
CA ASN A 123 8.88 14.01 9.61
C ASN A 123 10.36 13.66 9.91
N PRO A 124 10.97 14.16 11.00
CA PRO A 124 12.34 13.80 11.38
C PRO A 124 12.56 12.32 11.70
N ILE A 125 11.50 11.57 12.03
CA ILE A 125 11.58 10.15 12.40
C ILE A 125 11.24 9.27 11.19
N VAL A 126 10.14 9.60 10.51
CA VAL A 126 9.69 8.92 9.30
C VAL A 126 9.20 9.96 8.30
N ARG A 127 9.56 9.77 7.02
CA ARG A 127 9.20 10.72 5.97
C ARG A 127 7.69 10.69 5.73
N ALA A 128 7.01 11.79 6.05
CA ALA A 128 5.58 11.97 5.96
C ALA A 128 5.22 13.03 4.90
N GLU A 129 5.66 12.79 3.67
CA GLU A 129 5.28 13.55 2.47
C GLU A 129 4.24 12.77 1.66
N PHE A 130 3.34 13.48 0.99
CA PHE A 130 2.27 12.88 0.20
C PHE A 130 2.46 13.25 -1.28
N PRO A 131 3.00 12.34 -2.13
CA PRO A 131 3.45 12.71 -3.48
C PRO A 131 2.31 12.98 -4.48
N ASN A 132 1.08 12.58 -4.15
CA ASN A 132 -0.15 12.79 -4.91
C ASN A 132 -0.02 12.81 -6.45
N PRO A 133 0.47 11.73 -7.10
CA PRO A 133 0.75 11.73 -8.54
C PRO A 133 -0.51 11.68 -9.42
N PHE A 134 -1.68 11.48 -8.81
CA PHE A 134 -2.95 11.28 -9.49
C PHE A 134 -3.87 12.49 -9.28
N PRO A 135 -4.67 12.86 -10.29
CA PRO A 135 -5.71 13.86 -10.11
C PRO A 135 -6.80 13.33 -9.18
N ASN A 136 -7.50 14.26 -8.52
CA ASN A 136 -8.65 13.96 -7.65
C ASN A 136 -8.34 12.96 -6.52
N GLU A 137 -7.11 12.95 -6.01
CA GLU A 137 -6.83 12.27 -4.75
C GLU A 137 -7.49 13.05 -3.61
N PHE A 138 -8.34 12.37 -2.85
CA PHE A 138 -9.07 12.96 -1.74
C PHE A 138 -8.44 12.60 -0.40
N GLY A 139 -8.43 13.57 0.50
CA GLY A 139 -7.87 13.42 1.82
C GLY A 139 -7.84 14.74 2.57
N LEU A 140 -7.16 14.75 3.71
CA LEU A 140 -6.89 15.95 4.47
C LEU A 140 -5.80 16.77 3.76
N SER A 141 -6.11 18.03 3.44
CA SER A 141 -5.14 18.94 2.83
C SER A 141 -4.15 19.44 3.87
N LEU A 142 -2.86 19.17 3.67
CA LEU A 142 -1.75 19.55 4.55
C LEU A 142 -0.67 20.26 3.73
N LYS A 143 0.28 20.93 4.40
CA LYS A 143 1.45 21.52 3.75
C LYS A 143 2.30 20.46 3.03
N ALA A 144 2.32 19.24 3.55
CA ALA A 144 3.05 18.10 3.00
C ALA A 144 2.32 17.41 1.82
N GLY A 145 1.15 17.90 1.42
CA GLY A 145 0.29 17.33 0.37
C GLY A 145 -1.08 16.88 0.89
N VAL A 146 -1.78 16.08 0.11
CA VAL A 146 -3.09 15.51 0.45
C VAL A 146 -2.91 14.14 1.11
N ALA A 147 -3.16 14.08 2.41
CA ALA A 147 -3.08 12.86 3.19
C ALA A 147 -4.40 12.09 3.11
N ASN A 148 -4.38 10.89 2.54
CA ASN A 148 -5.48 9.94 2.69
C ASN A 148 -5.14 8.88 3.75
N LEU A 149 -6.15 8.14 4.22
CA LEU A 149 -5.97 7.19 5.31
C LEU A 149 -4.95 6.09 5.00
N ARG A 150 -4.91 5.60 3.74
CA ARG A 150 -3.95 4.57 3.30
C ARG A 150 -2.52 5.10 3.29
N ALA A 151 -2.31 6.38 2.97
CA ALA A 151 -0.98 6.99 3.04
C ALA A 151 -0.46 7.09 4.48
N VAL A 152 -1.31 7.51 5.43
CA VAL A 152 -0.94 7.56 6.85
C VAL A 152 -0.62 6.16 7.39
N PHE A 153 -1.42 5.15 7.03
CA PHE A 153 -1.13 3.76 7.39
C PHE A 153 0.18 3.25 6.78
N ALA A 154 0.49 3.60 5.54
CA ALA A 154 1.73 3.21 4.89
C ALA A 154 2.98 3.79 5.60
N ILE A 155 2.91 5.01 6.14
CA ILE A 155 4.00 5.59 6.95
C ILE A 155 4.18 4.79 8.25
N TYR A 156 3.07 4.41 8.92
CA TYR A 156 3.14 3.53 10.09
C TYR A 156 3.76 2.16 9.73
N GLN A 157 3.33 1.55 8.63
CA GLN A 157 3.86 0.27 8.17
C GLN A 157 5.35 0.36 7.83
N GLN A 158 5.79 1.46 7.21
CA GLN A 158 7.21 1.74 6.99
C GLN A 158 7.96 1.86 8.32
N TYR A 159 7.45 2.62 9.29
CA TYR A 159 8.05 2.72 10.63
C TYR A 159 8.27 1.33 11.26
N ARG A 160 7.24 0.48 11.25
CA ARG A 160 7.33 -0.89 11.77
C ARG A 160 8.31 -1.74 10.97
N THR A 161 8.28 -1.67 9.65
CA THR A 161 9.20 -2.42 8.77
C THR A 161 10.66 -2.07 9.08
N LEU A 162 10.99 -0.79 9.26
CA LEU A 162 12.34 -0.35 9.64
C LEU A 162 12.76 -0.88 11.02
N GLN A 163 11.85 -0.96 11.99
CA GLN A 163 12.14 -1.59 13.28
C GLN A 163 12.45 -3.08 13.11
N MET A 164 11.70 -3.79 12.27
CA MET A 164 11.88 -5.23 12.06
C MET A 164 13.18 -5.53 11.32
N LEU A 165 13.56 -4.69 10.36
CA LEU A 165 14.88 -4.76 9.71
C LEU A 165 16.01 -4.60 10.73
N ARG A 166 15.88 -3.66 11.68
CA ARG A 166 16.88 -3.49 12.76
C ARG A 166 16.94 -4.72 13.68
N ILE A 167 15.79 -5.25 14.09
CA ILE A 167 15.72 -6.45 14.95
C ILE A 167 16.33 -7.67 14.25
N GLY A 168 15.98 -7.87 12.98
CA GLY A 168 16.51 -8.97 12.17
C GLY A 168 17.94 -8.76 11.68
N ASN A 169 18.57 -7.61 11.96
CA ASN A 169 19.82 -7.19 11.34
C ASN A 169 19.81 -7.47 9.82
N GLY A 170 18.74 -7.03 9.17
CA GLY A 170 18.42 -7.30 7.78
C GLY A 170 18.41 -6.04 6.93
N SER A 171 18.48 -6.23 5.62
CA SER A 171 18.43 -5.14 4.63
C SER A 171 17.46 -5.39 3.48
N SER A 172 16.82 -6.57 3.44
CA SER A 172 15.90 -6.99 2.39
C SER A 172 14.47 -7.19 2.90
N VAL A 173 13.49 -6.73 2.12
CA VAL A 173 12.07 -6.84 2.45
C VAL A 173 11.30 -7.54 1.33
N LEU A 174 10.42 -8.46 1.71
CA LEU A 174 9.37 -8.99 0.86
C LEU A 174 8.01 -8.54 1.41
N GLU A 175 7.25 -7.78 0.63
CA GLU A 175 5.85 -7.43 0.96
C GLU A 175 4.88 -8.27 0.14
N ILE A 176 3.92 -8.89 0.83
CA ILE A 176 2.84 -9.68 0.24
C ILE A 176 1.60 -8.81 0.19
N GLY A 177 1.05 -8.61 -1.01
CA GLY A 177 -0.19 -7.82 -1.18
C GLY A 177 0.01 -6.34 -0.84
N ALA A 178 0.99 -5.67 -1.46
CA ALA A 178 1.34 -4.28 -1.16
C ALA A 178 0.29 -3.25 -1.65
N GLY A 179 -0.74 -3.70 -2.39
CA GLY A 179 -1.82 -2.84 -2.87
C GLY A 179 -1.30 -1.81 -3.87
N LEU A 180 -1.40 -0.51 -3.57
CA LEU A 180 -0.85 0.53 -4.44
C LEU A 180 0.68 0.68 -4.30
N GLY A 181 1.31 0.05 -3.31
CA GLY A 181 2.76 0.15 -3.08
C GLY A 181 3.20 1.37 -2.25
N ARG A 182 2.29 1.96 -1.45
CA ARG A 182 2.61 3.15 -0.64
C ARG A 182 3.67 2.87 0.43
N THR A 183 3.62 1.72 1.09
CA THR A 183 4.61 1.33 2.11
C THR A 183 5.99 1.20 1.50
N VAL A 184 6.07 0.56 0.34
CA VAL A 184 7.30 0.45 -0.46
C VAL A 184 7.87 1.80 -0.83
N TYR A 185 7.03 2.74 -1.27
CA TYR A 185 7.46 4.12 -1.56
C TYR A 185 8.17 4.74 -0.34
N TYR A 186 7.55 4.70 0.85
CA TYR A 186 8.16 5.28 2.06
C TYR A 186 9.42 4.53 2.50
N CYS A 187 9.45 3.20 2.38
CA CYS A 187 10.64 2.39 2.70
C CYS A 187 11.81 2.71 1.74
N HIS A 188 11.54 2.85 0.44
CA HIS A 188 12.56 3.18 -0.56
C HIS A 188 13.14 4.57 -0.34
N GLN A 189 12.29 5.55 -0.01
CA GLN A 189 12.72 6.90 0.38
C GLN A 189 13.54 6.91 1.68
N SER A 190 13.36 5.91 2.54
CA SER A 190 14.13 5.71 3.78
C SER A 190 15.41 4.88 3.57
N GLY A 191 15.75 4.54 2.33
CA GLY A 191 16.98 3.83 1.99
C GLY A 191 16.87 2.30 1.90
N VAL A 192 15.68 1.72 2.01
CA VAL A 192 15.49 0.27 1.77
C VAL A 192 15.51 0.02 0.26
N LYS A 193 16.62 -0.55 -0.24
CA LYS A 193 16.86 -0.72 -1.68
C LYS A 193 16.70 -2.16 -2.18
N ASP A 194 16.66 -3.13 -1.28
CA ASP A 194 16.31 -4.52 -1.61
C ASP A 194 14.87 -4.78 -1.16
N TYR A 195 13.93 -4.45 -2.05
CA TYR A 195 12.50 -4.53 -1.75
C TYR A 195 11.79 -5.25 -2.88
N THR A 196 11.19 -6.40 -2.56
CA THR A 196 10.36 -7.18 -3.49
C THR A 196 8.90 -7.14 -3.07
N ILE A 197 8.01 -6.95 -4.03
CA ILE A 197 6.57 -7.11 -3.88
C ILE A 197 6.13 -8.39 -4.58
N ILE A 198 5.31 -9.18 -3.90
CA ILE A 198 4.53 -10.26 -4.53
C ILE A 198 3.05 -9.89 -4.44
N ASP A 199 2.41 -9.70 -5.58
CA ASP A 199 1.00 -9.31 -5.66
C ASP A 199 0.33 -9.84 -6.95
N LEU A 200 -1.00 -9.75 -6.99
CA LEU A 200 -1.83 -10.12 -8.13
C LEU A 200 -1.48 -9.30 -9.38
N PRO A 201 -1.62 -9.85 -10.60
CA PRO A 201 -1.26 -9.16 -11.84
C PRO A 201 -1.91 -7.78 -12.01
N MET A 202 -3.20 -7.64 -11.66
CA MET A 202 -3.90 -6.36 -11.76
C MET A 202 -3.38 -5.33 -10.76
N THR A 203 -3.09 -5.75 -9.53
CA THR A 203 -2.47 -4.90 -8.52
C THR A 203 -1.07 -4.48 -8.97
N ASN A 204 -0.26 -5.40 -9.52
CA ASN A 204 1.06 -5.13 -10.09
C ASN A 204 1.05 -4.04 -11.16
N LEU A 205 0.01 -3.97 -12.00
CA LEU A 205 -0.18 -2.89 -12.96
C LEU A 205 -0.34 -1.54 -12.25
N ALA A 206 -1.20 -1.48 -11.23
CA ALA A 206 -1.47 -0.26 -10.46
C ALA A 206 -0.23 0.22 -9.70
N GLN A 207 0.40 -0.63 -8.91
CA GLN A 207 1.57 -0.26 -8.11
C GLN A 207 2.80 0.02 -8.96
N GLY A 208 3.02 -0.71 -10.05
CA GLY A 208 4.10 -0.42 -10.98
C GLY A 208 3.98 0.98 -11.58
N TYR A 209 2.75 1.41 -11.89
CA TYR A 209 2.51 2.77 -12.39
C TYR A 209 2.70 3.82 -11.29
N PHE A 210 2.13 3.62 -10.11
CA PHE A 210 2.28 4.53 -8.97
C PHE A 210 3.76 4.72 -8.58
N LEU A 211 4.50 3.63 -8.40
CA LEU A 211 5.91 3.66 -8.06
C LEU A 211 6.75 4.26 -9.20
N GLY A 212 6.44 3.96 -10.46
CA GLY A 212 7.11 4.59 -11.59
C GLY A 212 6.91 6.11 -11.63
N ARG A 213 5.74 6.61 -11.20
CA ARG A 213 5.43 8.05 -11.14
C ARG A 213 6.03 8.75 -9.92
N THR A 214 6.25 8.03 -8.81
CA THR A 214 6.69 8.63 -7.53
C THR A 214 8.17 8.40 -7.21
N LEU A 215 8.72 7.26 -7.64
CA LEU A 215 10.14 6.92 -7.49
C LEU A 215 10.94 7.09 -8.79
N GLY A 216 10.27 7.16 -9.95
CA GLY A 216 10.91 7.09 -11.26
C GLY A 216 10.93 5.65 -11.81
N ALA A 217 10.73 5.49 -13.11
CA ALA A 217 10.63 4.18 -13.77
C ALA A 217 11.94 3.38 -13.69
N GLU A 218 13.08 4.06 -13.59
CA GLU A 218 14.40 3.45 -13.38
C GLU A 218 14.49 2.70 -12.04
N ASN A 219 13.71 3.12 -11.04
CA ASN A 219 13.66 2.55 -9.69
C ASN A 219 12.60 1.45 -9.52
N VAL A 220 12.00 0.96 -10.61
CA VAL A 220 10.97 -0.09 -10.57
C VAL A 220 11.24 -1.15 -11.64
N CYS A 221 11.39 -2.41 -11.24
CA CYS A 221 11.52 -3.56 -12.15
C CYS A 221 10.25 -4.41 -12.10
N LEU A 222 9.58 -4.56 -13.24
CA LEU A 222 8.40 -5.40 -13.37
C LEU A 222 8.77 -6.82 -13.80
N PHE A 223 7.83 -7.75 -13.64
CA PHE A 223 8.01 -9.13 -14.09
C PHE A 223 8.38 -9.23 -15.58
N GLY A 224 9.44 -9.98 -15.88
CA GLY A 224 9.98 -10.13 -17.23
C GLY A 224 10.97 -9.05 -17.66
N GLU A 225 11.20 -8.02 -16.83
CA GLU A 225 12.28 -7.04 -17.05
C GLU A 225 13.56 -7.48 -16.32
N ASP A 226 14.72 -7.04 -16.86
CA ASP A 226 15.99 -7.25 -16.18
C ASP A 226 16.02 -6.49 -14.84
N TYR A 227 16.39 -7.21 -13.78
CA TYR A 227 16.49 -6.63 -12.45
C TYR A 227 17.63 -5.62 -12.40
N ARG A 228 17.31 -4.42 -11.90
CA ARG A 228 18.25 -3.32 -11.67
C ARG A 228 18.51 -3.21 -10.17
N PRO A 229 19.79 -3.30 -9.71
CA PRO A 229 20.10 -3.18 -8.30
C PRO A 229 19.55 -1.89 -7.69
N GLY A 230 18.79 -2.03 -6.60
CA GLY A 230 18.19 -0.91 -5.87
C GLY A 230 16.82 -0.46 -6.37
N ALA A 231 16.33 -1.04 -7.47
CA ALA A 231 14.95 -0.88 -7.92
C ALA A 231 14.01 -1.79 -7.12
N VAL A 232 12.78 -1.33 -6.91
CA VAL A 232 11.70 -2.15 -6.35
C VAL A 232 11.37 -3.25 -7.34
N ARG A 233 11.43 -4.51 -6.91
CA ARG A 233 11.09 -5.67 -7.76
C ARG A 233 9.63 -6.05 -7.56
N ILE A 234 8.84 -6.09 -8.62
CA ILE A 234 7.40 -6.38 -8.56
C ILE A 234 7.12 -7.66 -9.33
N LEU A 235 6.65 -8.69 -8.62
CA LEU A 235 6.53 -10.05 -9.14
C LEU A 235 5.13 -10.64 -8.91
N PRO A 236 4.69 -11.58 -9.78
CA PRO A 236 3.47 -12.35 -9.55
C PRO A 236 3.66 -13.43 -8.48
N PRO A 237 2.56 -14.01 -7.94
CA PRO A 237 2.62 -15.08 -6.93
C PRO A 237 3.46 -16.29 -7.33
N ALA A 238 3.48 -16.61 -8.63
CA ALA A 238 4.25 -17.73 -9.19
C ALA A 238 5.76 -17.64 -8.93
N CYS A 239 6.29 -16.46 -8.61
CA CYS A 239 7.71 -16.26 -8.34
C CYS A 239 8.08 -16.37 -6.85
N LEU A 240 7.13 -16.65 -5.95
CA LEU A 240 7.34 -16.62 -4.50
C LEU A 240 8.55 -17.48 -4.08
N SER A 241 8.71 -18.68 -4.64
CA SER A 241 9.80 -19.59 -4.31
C SER A 241 11.20 -19.03 -4.62
N ASP A 242 11.28 -18.07 -5.54
CA ASP A 242 12.54 -17.47 -6.00
C ASP A 242 12.92 -16.22 -5.19
N VAL A 243 12.08 -15.84 -4.23
CA VAL A 243 12.31 -14.68 -3.37
C VAL A 243 12.77 -15.15 -1.99
N LYS A 244 13.78 -14.47 -1.45
CA LYS A 244 14.13 -14.55 -0.04
C LYS A 244 14.34 -13.13 0.45
N ALA A 245 13.95 -12.87 1.68
CA ALA A 245 14.13 -11.58 2.32
C ALA A 245 14.39 -11.76 3.81
N ASP A 246 15.05 -10.80 4.43
CA ASP A 246 15.29 -10.79 5.87
C ASP A 246 13.97 -10.55 6.63
N VAL A 247 13.12 -9.68 6.09
CA VAL A 247 11.82 -9.33 6.67
C VAL A 247 10.73 -9.60 5.64
N VAL A 248 9.71 -10.37 6.06
CA VAL A 248 8.50 -10.57 5.25
C VAL A 248 7.36 -9.81 5.91
N VAL A 249 6.71 -8.93 5.15
CA VAL A 249 5.61 -8.07 5.61
C VAL A 249 4.32 -8.47 4.93
N ASN A 250 3.28 -8.68 5.73
CA ASN A 250 1.90 -8.75 5.29
C ASN A 250 1.05 -7.73 6.05
N VAL A 251 0.23 -6.98 5.33
CA VAL A 251 -0.78 -6.10 5.92
C VAL A 251 -2.14 -6.36 5.26
N ASP A 252 -3.08 -6.89 6.03
CA ASP A 252 -4.47 -7.16 5.64
C ASP A 252 -4.67 -8.10 4.42
N SER A 253 -3.64 -8.68 3.78
CA SER A 253 -3.85 -9.53 2.59
C SER A 253 -4.16 -11.00 2.87
N LEU A 254 -3.53 -11.61 3.90
CA LEU A 254 -3.72 -13.04 4.22
C LEU A 254 -5.18 -13.43 4.53
N THR A 255 -5.98 -12.51 5.05
CA THR A 255 -7.41 -12.72 5.33
C THR A 255 -8.30 -12.61 4.10
N GLU A 256 -7.76 -12.12 2.98
CA GLU A 256 -8.52 -11.83 1.76
C GLU A 256 -8.28 -12.85 0.65
N MET A 257 -7.32 -13.76 0.84
CA MET A 257 -6.94 -14.78 -0.13
C MET A 257 -7.49 -16.16 0.26
N ASP A 258 -7.50 -17.07 -0.73
CA ASP A 258 -7.83 -18.47 -0.48
C ASP A 258 -6.91 -19.06 0.60
N ARG A 259 -7.47 -19.94 1.44
CA ARG A 259 -6.74 -20.52 2.57
C ARG A 259 -5.44 -21.20 2.14
N SER A 260 -5.44 -21.91 1.01
CA SER A 260 -4.25 -22.59 0.52
C SER A 260 -3.16 -21.61 0.09
N ALA A 261 -3.55 -20.46 -0.49
CA ALA A 261 -2.64 -19.38 -0.84
C ALA A 261 -2.04 -18.73 0.43
N ALA A 262 -2.87 -18.44 1.43
CA ALA A 262 -2.43 -17.89 2.71
C ALA A 262 -1.42 -18.82 3.42
N ASP A 263 -1.73 -20.11 3.50
CA ASP A 263 -0.84 -21.12 4.09
C ASP A 263 0.51 -21.18 3.34
N THR A 264 0.50 -20.99 2.03
CA THR A 264 1.71 -20.98 1.18
C THR A 264 2.61 -19.78 1.51
N TYR A 265 2.03 -18.58 1.63
CA TYR A 265 2.79 -17.38 2.02
C TYR A 265 3.32 -17.46 3.45
N VAL A 266 2.51 -17.92 4.40
CA VAL A 266 2.92 -18.08 5.80
C VAL A 266 4.07 -19.08 5.90
N LYS A 267 3.96 -20.24 5.24
CA LYS A 267 5.02 -21.24 5.20
C LYS A 267 6.31 -20.64 4.63
N HIS A 268 6.22 -19.96 3.50
CA HIS A 268 7.38 -19.30 2.90
C HIS A 268 8.04 -18.31 3.86
N ALA A 269 7.25 -17.44 4.50
CA ALA A 269 7.75 -16.44 5.43
C ALA A 269 8.48 -17.07 6.63
N LEU A 270 7.95 -18.17 7.18
CA LEU A 270 8.57 -18.89 8.29
C LEU A 270 9.85 -19.63 7.89
N GLU A 271 9.97 -20.05 6.62
CA GLU A 271 11.13 -20.77 6.11
C GLU A 271 12.27 -19.85 5.66
N THR A 272 11.96 -18.63 5.19
CA THR A 272 12.96 -17.76 4.53
C THR A 272 13.27 -16.49 5.31
N ALA A 273 12.35 -15.96 6.12
CA ALA A 273 12.52 -14.69 6.81
C ALA A 273 13.26 -14.85 8.14
N LYS A 274 14.03 -13.82 8.50
CA LYS A 274 14.50 -13.65 9.87
C LYS A 274 13.38 -13.13 10.77
N VAL A 275 12.53 -12.25 10.23
CA VAL A 275 11.39 -11.66 10.95
C VAL A 275 10.15 -11.64 10.04
N PRO A 276 9.14 -12.48 10.31
CA PRO A 276 7.82 -12.33 9.68
C PRO A 276 6.97 -11.31 10.45
N VAL A 277 6.26 -10.46 9.71
CA VAL A 277 5.38 -9.42 10.25
C VAL A 277 4.00 -9.61 9.63
N ASN A 278 2.99 -9.81 10.46
CA ASN A 278 1.60 -9.85 10.04
C ASN A 278 0.79 -8.80 10.81
N GLN A 279 0.15 -7.90 10.09
CA GLN A 279 -0.88 -7.01 10.62
C GLN A 279 -2.18 -7.32 9.89
N SER A 280 -3.21 -7.74 10.61
CA SER A 280 -4.53 -8.02 10.03
C SER A 280 -5.61 -7.33 10.86
N ARG A 281 -6.61 -6.76 10.21
CA ARG A 281 -7.86 -6.36 10.88
C ARG A 281 -8.50 -7.63 11.43
N GLY A 282 -8.71 -7.67 12.74
CA GLY A 282 -9.53 -8.71 13.35
C GLY A 282 -10.97 -8.52 12.90
N GLU A 283 -11.43 -9.31 11.94
CA GLU A 283 -12.87 -9.48 11.76
C GLU A 283 -13.36 -10.31 12.94
N GLN A 284 -14.08 -9.68 13.88
CA GLN A 284 -15.05 -10.43 14.65
C GLN A 284 -16.08 -10.92 13.63
N LEU A 285 -15.94 -12.18 13.24
CA LEU A 285 -17.01 -12.94 12.61
C LEU A 285 -18.17 -12.97 13.63
N HIS A 286 -19.07 -11.99 13.54
CA HIS A 286 -20.38 -12.10 14.14
C HIS A 286 -21.15 -13.13 13.30
N GLY A 287 -21.06 -14.38 13.73
CA GLY A 287 -22.08 -15.39 13.43
C GLY A 287 -23.37 -15.14 14.20
#